data_AF-A0A3R7FZI8-F1
#
_entry.id   AF-A0A3R7FZI8-F1
#
_cell.length_a   1.000
_cell.length_b   1.000
_cell.length_c   1.000
_cell.angle_alpha   90.00
_cell.angle_beta   90.00
_cell.angle_gamma   90.00
#
_symmetry.space_group_name_H-M   'P 1'
#
loop_
_entity.id
_entity.type
_entity.pdbx_description
1 polymer ?
#
loop_
_entity_poly.entity_id
_entity_poly.type
_entity_poly.pdbx_seq_one_letter_code
_entity_poly.pdbx_strand_id
1 'polypeptide(L)'
;MGPFSEAVYEELHFLLQLGAIEATPLNGSSVDGVGDDDLTNKEFTITSKGEKLASQLVEILEPEYRTEIENLVESYGNLSLQELLEVVYTSYPSFARESEIKDELELEGD
;
A
#
# COMPACT_ATOMS: atom_id res chain seq x y z
N MET A 1 -5.61 2.56 -13.99
CA MET A 1 -4.28 2.42 -13.38
C MET A 1 -4.27 1.12 -12.59
N GLY A 2 -3.19 0.35 -12.65
CA GLY A 2 -3.09 -0.93 -11.95
C GLY A 2 -2.54 -0.78 -10.53
N PRO A 3 -2.56 -1.85 -9.72
CA PRO A 3 -2.05 -1.87 -8.34
C PRO A 3 -0.54 -1.60 -8.24
N PHE A 4 0.21 -1.73 -9.34
CA PHE A 4 1.65 -1.47 -9.44
C PHE A 4 1.96 -0.18 -10.22
N SER A 5 1.10 0.84 -10.09
CA SER A 5 1.31 2.11 -10.78
C SER A 5 2.56 2.80 -10.27
N GLU A 6 3.46 3.20 -11.18
CA GLU A 6 4.70 3.96 -10.88
C GLU A 6 4.41 5.18 -9.99
N ALA A 7 3.31 5.89 -10.26
CA ALA A 7 2.84 7.02 -9.45
C ALA A 7 2.71 6.71 -7.94
N VAL A 8 2.28 5.48 -7.57
CA VAL A 8 2.16 5.12 -6.15
C VAL A 8 3.54 5.04 -5.49
N TYR A 9 4.53 4.51 -6.20
CA TYR A 9 5.92 4.42 -5.72
C TYR A 9 6.56 5.80 -5.64
N GLU A 10 6.32 6.67 -6.63
CA GLU A 10 6.78 8.07 -6.61
C GLU A 10 6.23 8.83 -5.39
N GLU A 11 4.94 8.69 -5.10
CA GLU A 11 4.31 9.32 -3.94
C GLU A 11 4.90 8.80 -2.61
N LEU A 12 5.16 7.49 -2.51
CA LEU A 12 5.80 6.90 -1.33
C LEU A 12 7.23 7.46 -1.14
N HIS A 13 8.02 7.57 -2.20
CA HIS A 13 9.34 8.19 -2.14
C HIS A 13 9.26 9.64 -1.68
N PHE A 14 8.31 10.41 -2.20
CA PHE A 14 8.09 11.78 -1.77
C PHE A 14 7.78 11.88 -0.27
N LEU A 15 6.88 11.03 0.23
CA LEU A 15 6.53 11.00 1.66
C LEU A 15 7.71 10.59 2.55
N LEU A 16 8.55 9.66 2.10
CA LEU A 16 9.79 9.27 2.78
C LEU A 16 10.80 10.43 2.81
N GLN A 17 11.03 11.09 1.68
CA GLN A 17 11.92 12.25 1.60
C GLN A 17 11.44 13.42 2.49
N LEU A 18 10.12 13.59 2.60
CA LEU A 18 9.51 14.55 3.49
C LEU A 18 9.65 14.14 4.97
N GLY A 19 9.97 12.88 5.26
CA GLY A 19 9.97 12.30 6.62
C GLY A 19 8.57 12.21 7.21
N ALA A 20 7.54 12.18 6.37
CA ALA A 20 6.14 12.03 6.78
C ALA A 20 5.81 10.58 7.13
N ILE A 21 6.47 9.63 6.46
CA ILE A 21 6.41 8.20 6.76
C ILE A 21 7.82 7.64 6.97
N GLU A 22 7.89 6.49 7.62
CA GLU A 22 9.09 5.66 7.74
C GLU A 22 8.81 4.26 7.19
N ALA A 23 9.86 3.57 6.74
CA ALA A 23 9.76 2.24 6.17
C ALA A 23 10.59 1.23 6.96
N THR A 24 10.00 0.09 7.29
CA THR A 24 10.63 -1.04 7.99
C THR A 24 10.52 -2.30 7.14
N PRO A 25 11.51 -3.21 7.15
CA PRO A 25 11.41 -4.47 6.40
C PRO A 25 10.28 -5.36 6.93
N LEU A 26 9.45 -5.91 6.04
CA LEU A 26 8.46 -6.94 6.39
C LEU A 26 9.17 -8.25 6.80
N ASN A 27 8.77 -8.80 7.94
CA ASN A 27 9.19 -10.13 8.43
C ASN A 27 10.72 -10.36 8.54
N GLY A 28 11.51 -9.32 8.79
CA GLY A 28 12.97 -9.46 8.95
C GLY A 28 13.69 -10.02 7.70
N SER A 29 13.01 -10.01 6.55
CA SER A 29 13.58 -10.44 5.28
C SER A 29 14.49 -9.34 4.76
N SER A 30 15.73 -9.33 5.22
CA SER A 30 16.82 -8.73 4.44
C SER A 30 16.98 -9.61 3.20
N VAL A 31 16.22 -9.31 2.14
CA VAL A 31 16.49 -9.92 0.84
C VAL A 31 17.82 -9.32 0.37
N ASP A 32 18.89 -10.10 0.51
CA ASP A 32 20.22 -9.71 0.04
C ASP A 32 20.13 -9.29 -1.45
N GLY A 33 20.40 -8.01 -1.73
CA GLY A 33 20.37 -7.43 -3.08
C GLY A 33 19.25 -6.43 -3.34
N VAL A 34 18.33 -6.23 -2.41
CA VAL A 34 17.30 -5.17 -2.47
C VAL A 34 17.93 -3.86 -1.98
N GLY A 35 18.17 -2.93 -2.90
CA GLY A 35 18.72 -1.61 -2.58
C GLY A 35 17.80 -0.83 -1.65
N ASP A 36 18.32 0.17 -0.94
CA ASP A 36 17.53 0.98 0.01
C ASP A 36 16.35 1.69 -0.68
N ASP A 37 16.46 1.91 -1.99
CA ASP A 37 15.46 2.50 -2.88
C ASP A 37 14.33 1.55 -3.29
N ASP A 38 14.45 0.24 -3.08
CA ASP A 38 13.38 -0.71 -3.43
C ASP A 38 12.33 -0.74 -2.31
N LEU A 39 11.17 -0.16 -2.60
CA LEU A 39 10.02 -0.06 -1.69
C LEU A 39 9.27 -1.38 -1.50
N THR A 40 9.65 -2.42 -2.25
CA THR A 40 9.05 -3.76 -2.13
C THR A 40 9.40 -4.39 -0.78
N ASN A 41 8.47 -5.14 -0.21
CA ASN A 41 8.63 -5.84 1.08
C ASN A 41 8.94 -4.89 2.26
N LYS A 42 8.41 -3.68 2.24
CA LYS A 42 8.47 -2.74 3.38
C LYS A 42 7.08 -2.50 3.96
N GLU A 43 7.03 -2.38 5.28
CA GLU A 43 5.91 -1.82 6.03
C GLU A 43 6.14 -0.33 6.21
N PHE A 44 5.10 0.48 6.02
CA PHE A 44 5.17 1.93 6.13
C PHE A 44 4.37 2.40 7.33
N THR A 45 4.99 3.22 8.17
CA THR A 45 4.33 3.81 9.35
C THR A 45 4.39 5.33 9.28
N ILE A 46 3.31 5.99 9.68
CA ILE A 46 3.27 7.46 9.76
C ILE A 46 4.15 7.94 10.92
N THR A 47 4.95 8.99 10.68
CA THR A 47 5.77 9.59 11.74
C THR A 47 4.97 10.67 12.48
N SER A 48 5.44 11.12 13.64
CA SER A 48 4.84 12.28 14.32
C SER A 48 4.88 13.57 13.49
N LYS A 49 5.79 13.67 12.51
CA LYS A 49 5.78 14.76 11.53
C LYS A 49 4.67 14.57 10.51
N GLY A 50 4.50 13.35 10.00
CA GLY A 50 3.41 12.97 9.13
C GLY A 50 2.04 13.23 9.74
N GLU A 51 1.82 12.86 11.01
CA GLU A 51 0.56 13.11 11.72
C GLU A 51 0.20 14.59 11.78
N LYS A 52 1.18 15.46 12.05
CA LYS A 52 0.97 16.91 12.06
C LYS A 52 0.58 17.42 10.68
N LEU A 53 1.28 16.98 9.62
CA LEU A 53 0.95 17.35 8.25
C LEU A 53 -0.46 16.87 7.88
N ALA A 54 -0.79 15.61 8.18
CA ALA A 54 -2.10 15.03 7.92
C ALA A 54 -3.22 15.82 8.63
N SER A 55 -3.04 16.19 9.90
CA SER A 55 -4.04 16.99 10.63
C SER A 55 -4.33 18.34 9.98
N GLN A 56 -3.30 19.01 9.44
CA GLN A 56 -3.47 20.29 8.74
C GLN A 56 -4.16 20.11 7.39
N LEU A 57 -3.88 19.01 6.69
CA LEU A 57 -4.53 18.69 5.42
C LEU A 57 -6.00 18.34 5.61
N VAL A 58 -6.35 17.60 6.65
CA VAL A 58 -7.75 17.24 6.97
C VAL A 58 -8.60 18.48 7.24
N GLU A 59 -8.04 19.52 7.87
CA GLU A 59 -8.76 20.77 8.15
C GLU A 59 -9.19 21.53 6.88
N ILE A 60 -8.43 21.38 5.79
CA ILE A 60 -8.70 22.06 4.51
C ILE A 60 -9.33 21.13 3.46
N LEU A 61 -9.52 19.85 3.81
CA LEU A 61 -10.03 18.84 2.89
C LEU A 61 -11.54 19.02 2.68
N GLU A 62 -11.97 18.98 1.43
CA GLU A 62 -13.40 19.02 1.11
C GLU A 62 -14.11 17.76 1.64
N PRO A 63 -15.39 17.87 2.06
CA PRO A 63 -16.12 16.73 2.65
C PRO A 63 -16.19 15.48 1.77
N GLU A 64 -16.16 15.65 0.45
CA GLU A 64 -16.18 14.55 -0.52
C GLU A 64 -14.92 13.67 -0.42
N TYR A 65 -13.74 14.28 -0.40
CA TYR A 65 -12.48 13.54 -0.26
C TYR A 65 -12.34 12.91 1.13
N ARG A 66 -12.88 13.57 2.17
CA ARG A 66 -12.92 12.97 3.51
C ARG A 66 -13.75 11.68 3.51
N THR A 67 -14.91 11.71 2.87
CA THR A 67 -15.80 10.55 2.74
C THR A 67 -15.13 9.44 1.93
N GLU A 68 -14.41 9.80 0.87
CA GLU A 68 -13.65 8.83 0.07
C GLU A 68 -12.56 8.12 0.88
N ILE A 69 -11.80 8.86 1.70
CA ILE A 69 -10.78 8.29 2.59
C ILE A 69 -11.41 7.38 3.63
N GLU A 70 -12.52 7.81 4.27
CA GLU A 70 -13.24 7.01 5.26
C GLU A 70 -13.72 5.68 4.65
N ASN A 71 -14.30 5.71 3.45
CA ASN A 71 -14.73 4.51 2.73
C ASN A 71 -13.56 3.58 2.37
N LEU A 72 -12.40 4.15 2.00
CA LEU A 72 -11.21 3.37 1.68
C LEU A 72 -10.69 2.61 2.91
N VAL A 73 -10.63 3.30 4.06
CA VAL A 73 -10.23 2.68 5.34
C VAL A 73 -11.23 1.61 5.77
N GLU A 74 -12.53 1.86 5.63
CA GLU A 74 -13.57 0.89 5.96
C GLU A 74 -13.50 -0.36 5.07
N SER A 75 -13.22 -0.17 3.77
CA SER A 75 -13.21 -1.26 2.79
C SER A 75 -11.97 -2.15 2.90
N TYR A 76 -10.80 -1.56 3.18
CA TYR A 76 -9.51 -2.26 3.05
C TYR A 76 -8.67 -2.26 4.33
N GLY A 77 -8.92 -1.35 5.29
CA GLY A 77 -8.03 -1.11 6.42
C GLY A 77 -7.93 -2.25 7.44
N ASN A 78 -8.91 -3.16 7.45
CA ASN A 78 -8.91 -4.33 8.33
C ASN A 78 -8.54 -5.64 7.60
N LEU A 79 -8.30 -5.59 6.29
CA LEU A 79 -7.96 -6.76 5.51
C LEU A 79 -6.50 -7.15 5.73
N SER A 80 -6.25 -8.45 5.89
CA SER A 80 -4.91 -9.02 5.85
C SER A 80 -4.30 -8.89 4.46
N LEU A 81 -2.96 -9.03 4.37
CA LEU A 81 -2.26 -9.04 3.09
C LEU A 81 -2.86 -10.05 2.10
N GLN A 82 -3.26 -11.23 2.60
CA GLN A 82 -3.87 -12.28 1.79
C GLN A 82 -5.23 -11.85 1.21
N GLU A 83 -6.09 -11.26 2.03
CA GLU A 83 -7.39 -10.74 1.59
C GLU A 83 -7.24 -9.56 0.61
N LEU A 84 -6.25 -8.69 0.84
CA LEU A 84 -5.92 -7.60 -0.09
C LEU A 84 -5.46 -8.13 -1.46
N LEU A 85 -4.64 -9.18 -1.49
CA LEU A 85 -4.20 -9.83 -2.73
C LEU A 85 -5.38 -10.47 -3.47
N GLU A 86 -6.29 -11.12 -2.76
CA GLU A 86 -7.51 -11.70 -3.34
C GLU A 86 -8.37 -10.62 -4.02
N VAL A 87 -8.58 -9.47 -3.36
CA VAL A 87 -9.29 -8.32 -3.94
C VAL A 87 -8.62 -7.85 -5.23
N VAL A 88 -7.30 -7.71 -5.22
CA VAL A 88 -6.53 -7.24 -6.39
C VAL A 88 -6.64 -8.24 -7.54
N TYR A 89 -6.53 -9.54 -7.28
CA TYR A 89 -6.60 -10.58 -8.30
C TYR A 89 -8.00 -10.79 -8.86
N THR A 90 -9.03 -10.58 -8.04
CA THR A 90 -10.42 -10.62 -8.49
C THR A 90 -10.79 -9.39 -9.31
N SER A 91 -10.39 -8.20 -8.84
CA SER A 91 -10.73 -6.92 -9.48
C SER A 91 -9.89 -6.65 -10.73
N TYR A 92 -8.64 -7.16 -10.76
CA TYR A 92 -7.71 -6.99 -11.86
C TYR A 92 -7.05 -8.32 -12.25
N PRO A 93 -7.79 -9.25 -12.88
CA PRO A 93 -7.31 -10.61 -13.18
C PRO A 93 -6.04 -10.69 -14.02
N SER A 94 -5.73 -9.63 -14.80
CA SER A 94 -4.49 -9.55 -15.57
C SER A 94 -3.23 -9.54 -14.70
N PHE A 95 -3.32 -9.05 -13.46
CA PHE A 95 -2.18 -8.99 -12.52
C PHE A 95 -2.05 -10.25 -11.66
N ALA A 96 -3.05 -11.13 -11.69
CA ALA A 96 -3.00 -12.44 -11.04
C ALA A 96 -2.28 -13.50 -11.88
N ARG A 97 -2.14 -13.26 -13.20
CA ARG A 97 -1.68 -14.28 -14.18
C ARG A 97 -0.21 -14.64 -14.10
N GLU A 98 0.62 -13.81 -13.48
CA GLU A 98 2.08 -14.03 -13.36
C GLU A 98 2.54 -14.20 -11.90
N SER A 99 1.60 -14.28 -10.95
CA SER A 99 1.94 -14.37 -9.53
C SER A 99 2.05 -15.83 -9.08
N GLU A 100 3.26 -16.27 -8.68
CA GLU A 100 3.49 -17.56 -7.97
C GLU A 100 2.60 -17.70 -6.72
N ILE A 101 2.17 -16.57 -6.15
CA ILE A 101 1.30 -16.51 -4.97
C ILE A 101 -0.12 -17.02 -5.26
N LYS A 102 -0.57 -17.00 -6.53
CA LYS A 102 -1.90 -17.52 -6.88
C LYS A 102 -2.05 -19.01 -6.56
N ASP A 103 -0.99 -19.79 -6.78
CA ASP A 103 -0.97 -21.23 -6.51
C ASP A 103 -0.82 -21.52 -5.00
N GLU A 104 -0.17 -20.64 -4.25
CA GLU A 104 0.02 -20.76 -2.80
C GLU A 104 -1.24 -20.41 -1.99
N LEU A 105 -2.14 -19.60 -2.55
CA LEU A 105 -3.38 -19.16 -1.91
C LEU A 105 -4.58 -20.11 -2.12
N GLU A 106 -4.43 -21.22 -2.87
CA GLU A 106 -5.51 -22.17 -3.22
C GLU A 106 -6.80 -21.48 -3.72
N LEU A 107 -6.68 -20.33 -4.37
CA LEU A 107 -7.85 -19.62 -4.90
C LEU A 107 -8.37 -20.38 -6.13
N GLU A 108 -9.46 -21.14 -5.94
CA GLU A 108 -10.13 -21.89 -7.01
C GLU A 108 -10.52 -20.94 -8.15
N GLY A 109 -9.96 -21.19 -9.33
CA GLY A 109 -10.40 -20.56 -10.57
C GLY A 109 -11.50 -21.39 -11.22
N ASP A 110 -12.62 -20.75 -11.53
CA ASP A 110 -13.62 -21.25 -12.48
C ASP A 110 -13.12 -21.11 -13.93
#